data_AF-A0A6P7TWU0-F1
#
_entry.id   AF-A0A6P7TWU0-F1
#
_cell.length_a   1.000
_cell.length_b   1.000
_cell.length_c   1.000
_cell.angle_alpha   90.00
_cell.angle_beta   90.00
_cell.angle_gamma   90.00
#
_symmetry.space_group_name_H-M   'P 1'
#
loop_
_entity.id
_entity.type
_entity.pdbx_description
1 polymer ?
#
loop_
_entity_poly.entity_id
_entity_poly.type
_entity_poly.pdbx_seq_one_letter_code
_entity_poly.pdbx_strand_id
1 'polypeptide(L)'
;MDKHNDVLVGAPYENDGIGCIYLFNSDGKLLKKTPSQRIEGTKINNNIRSFGISFSRTVDIDKNGYPDIAVGAYLSDRAVILQSRPVIKPHKSLVVTPKILQSFLDPIWQTNGDIIVNVTLYMFFSGGNYDLVMNTNLKVDIGEPARRKRVYLENNQKEYTSSEKIKTSFYGKVYQIYVKNKINSLKPIKFVLDYHLQNNGYGTWCNLCPLLKNGSLNATVSIFL
;
A
#
# COMPACT_ATOMS: atom_id res chain seq x y z
N MET A 1 13.09 -11.90 -6.33
CA MET A 1 12.07 -12.52 -7.19
C MET A 1 11.13 -13.33 -6.33
N ASP A 2 9.88 -12.88 -6.19
CA ASP A 2 8.82 -13.82 -5.82
C ASP A 2 8.65 -14.73 -7.05
N LYS A 3 8.96 -16.01 -6.87
CA LYS A 3 9.31 -16.99 -7.91
C LYS A 3 8.08 -17.53 -8.66
N HIS A 4 7.26 -16.65 -9.23
CA HIS A 4 6.04 -17.03 -9.93
C HIS A 4 6.05 -16.48 -11.36
N ASN A 5 5.78 -17.34 -12.32
CA ASN A 5 5.85 -17.01 -13.74
C ASN A 5 4.61 -16.19 -14.12
N ASP A 6 4.81 -14.90 -14.34
CA ASP A 6 3.81 -14.03 -14.97
C ASP A 6 3.79 -14.27 -16.48
N VAL A 7 2.64 -14.02 -17.11
CA VAL A 7 2.43 -14.28 -18.54
C VAL A 7 2.06 -12.98 -19.25
N LEU A 8 2.74 -12.71 -20.36
CA LEU A 8 2.39 -11.66 -21.31
C LEU A 8 1.72 -12.29 -22.53
N VAL A 9 0.58 -11.75 -22.93
CA VAL A 9 -0.17 -12.20 -24.10
C VAL A 9 -0.38 -11.01 -25.05
N GLY A 10 -0.02 -11.21 -26.32
CA GLY A 10 -0.24 -10.23 -27.37
C GLY A 10 -1.57 -10.42 -28.08
N ALA A 11 -2.23 -9.32 -28.41
CA ALA A 11 -3.43 -9.26 -29.23
C ALA A 11 -3.22 -8.24 -30.37
N PRO A 12 -2.34 -8.54 -31.34
CA PRO A 12 -1.88 -7.58 -32.36
C PRO A 12 -2.98 -7.07 -33.29
N TYR A 13 -4.09 -7.79 -33.41
CA TYR A 13 -5.21 -7.41 -34.29
C TYR A 13 -6.37 -6.73 -33.55
N GLU A 14 -6.27 -6.58 -32.23
CA GLU A 14 -7.28 -5.87 -31.43
C GLU A 14 -7.32 -4.38 -31.79
N ASN A 15 -8.48 -3.74 -31.59
CA ASN A 15 -8.73 -2.33 -31.90
C ASN A 15 -8.34 -2.00 -33.34
N ASP A 16 -8.97 -2.68 -34.31
CA ASP A 16 -8.75 -2.49 -35.74
C ASP A 16 -7.28 -2.61 -36.18
N GLY A 17 -6.53 -3.53 -35.56
CA GLY A 17 -5.12 -3.77 -35.90
C GLY A 17 -4.13 -2.81 -35.24
N ILE A 18 -4.56 -1.97 -34.29
CA ILE A 18 -3.65 -1.18 -33.44
C ILE A 18 -2.79 -2.12 -32.59
N GLY A 19 -3.43 -3.12 -31.98
CA GLY A 19 -2.78 -4.12 -31.17
C GLY A 19 -2.67 -3.74 -29.68
N CYS A 20 -2.71 -4.77 -28.84
CA CYS A 20 -2.65 -4.67 -27.38
C CYS A 20 -1.77 -5.76 -26.79
N ILE A 21 -1.31 -5.54 -25.56
CA ILE A 21 -0.71 -6.58 -24.73
C ILE A 21 -1.38 -6.64 -23.36
N TYR A 22 -1.42 -7.84 -22.79
CA TYR A 22 -2.03 -8.16 -21.53
C TYR A 22 -1.02 -8.82 -20.60
N LEU A 23 -0.91 -8.31 -19.38
CA LEU A 23 -0.11 -8.92 -18.31
C LEU A 23 -1.04 -9.68 -17.37
N PHE A 24 -0.76 -10.96 -17.18
CA PHE A 24 -1.44 -11.82 -16.21
C PHE A 24 -0.46 -12.21 -15.13
N ASN A 25 -0.72 -11.77 -13.90
CA ASN A 25 0.10 -12.19 -12.77
C ASN A 25 -0.34 -13.56 -12.23
N SER A 26 0.62 -14.33 -11.74
CA SER A 26 0.37 -15.55 -10.98
C SER A 26 0.27 -15.25 -9.48
N ASP A 27 -0.57 -16.00 -8.77
CA ASP A 27 -0.58 -16.02 -7.29
C ASP A 27 0.36 -17.09 -6.71
N GLY A 28 1.10 -17.76 -7.59
CA GLY A 28 2.03 -18.83 -7.28
C GLY A 28 1.48 -20.24 -7.33
N LYS A 29 0.16 -20.38 -7.47
CA LYS A 29 -0.49 -21.67 -7.77
C LYS A 29 -1.19 -21.63 -9.11
N LEU A 30 -1.86 -20.52 -9.42
CA LEU A 30 -2.67 -20.35 -10.62
C LEU A 30 -2.42 -18.98 -11.26
N LEU A 31 -2.54 -18.95 -12.59
CA LEU A 31 -2.60 -17.70 -13.34
C LEU A 31 -3.94 -17.02 -13.06
N LYS A 32 -3.93 -15.73 -12.73
CA LYS A 32 -5.16 -14.95 -12.59
C LYS A 32 -5.88 -14.88 -13.93
N LYS A 33 -7.20 -15.11 -13.93
CA LYS A 33 -8.03 -15.03 -15.14
C LYS A 33 -8.19 -13.61 -15.68
N THR A 34 -8.04 -12.61 -14.82
CA THR A 34 -8.14 -11.20 -15.18
C THR A 34 -6.74 -10.61 -15.34
N PRO A 35 -6.46 -9.87 -16.43
CA PRO A 35 -5.18 -9.21 -16.60
C PRO A 35 -5.00 -8.15 -15.51
N SER A 36 -3.79 -8.05 -14.97
CA SER A 36 -3.41 -6.97 -14.04
C SER A 36 -3.10 -5.67 -14.77
N GLN A 37 -2.71 -5.76 -16.04
CA GLN A 37 -2.42 -4.62 -16.89
C GLN A 37 -2.80 -4.91 -18.34
N ARG A 38 -3.37 -3.90 -19.01
CA ARG A 38 -3.59 -3.87 -20.45
C ARG A 38 -2.89 -2.63 -21.01
N ILE A 39 -1.97 -2.85 -21.94
CA ILE A 39 -1.24 -1.77 -22.62
C ILE A 39 -1.66 -1.81 -24.09
N GLU A 40 -2.34 -0.75 -24.51
CA GLU A 40 -2.75 -0.56 -25.88
C GLU A 40 -1.68 0.20 -26.66
N GLY A 41 -1.48 -0.16 -27.93
CA GLY A 41 -0.47 0.46 -28.78
C GLY A 41 -0.58 1.99 -28.84
N THR A 42 -1.80 2.52 -28.91
CA THR A 42 -2.06 3.98 -28.95
C THR A 42 -1.51 4.74 -27.75
N LYS A 43 -1.38 4.09 -26.58
CA LYS A 43 -0.74 4.70 -25.40
C LYS A 43 0.76 4.93 -25.58
N ILE A 44 1.38 4.22 -26.51
CA ILE A 44 2.79 4.36 -26.86
C ILE A 44 2.93 5.34 -28.03
N ASN A 45 2.17 5.12 -29.10
CA ASN A 45 2.17 5.98 -30.27
C ASN A 45 0.87 5.81 -31.06
N ASN A 46 0.25 6.93 -31.46
CA ASN A 46 -1.03 6.92 -32.19
C ASN A 46 -0.99 6.20 -33.55
N ASN A 47 0.20 6.06 -34.16
CA ASN A 47 0.36 5.44 -35.49
C ASN A 47 0.90 4.01 -35.42
N ILE A 48 0.95 3.40 -34.23
CA ILE A 48 1.44 2.02 -34.10
C ILE A 48 0.38 1.03 -34.59
N ARG A 49 0.83 -0.03 -35.26
CA ARG A 49 -0.03 -1.10 -35.79
C ARG A 49 0.60 -2.44 -35.47
N SER A 50 -0.21 -3.48 -35.28
CA SER A 50 0.21 -4.84 -34.90
C SER A 50 1.01 -4.91 -33.59
N PHE A 51 0.80 -3.96 -32.67
CA PHE A 51 1.52 -3.94 -31.40
C PHE A 51 1.20 -5.20 -30.58
N GLY A 52 2.25 -5.91 -30.13
CA GLY A 52 2.10 -7.18 -29.40
C GLY A 52 2.22 -8.42 -30.27
N ILE A 53 2.63 -8.30 -31.54
CA ILE A 53 2.81 -9.45 -32.45
C ILE A 53 3.97 -10.38 -32.05
N SER A 54 5.02 -9.81 -31.46
CA SER A 54 6.21 -10.54 -31.05
C SER A 54 6.81 -9.94 -29.79
N PHE A 55 7.56 -10.76 -29.07
CA PHE A 55 8.20 -10.41 -27.81
C PHE A 55 9.67 -10.83 -27.83
N SER A 56 10.54 -10.02 -27.24
CA SER A 56 11.92 -10.45 -26.96
C SER A 56 11.98 -11.36 -25.74
N ARG A 57 13.16 -11.95 -25.50
CA ARG A 57 13.52 -12.40 -24.16
C ARG A 57 13.54 -11.20 -23.21
N THR A 58 13.17 -11.42 -21.97
CA THR A 58 13.24 -10.39 -20.93
C THR A 58 14.68 -10.15 -20.47
N VAL A 59 15.08 -8.89 -20.34
CA VAL A 59 16.40 -8.46 -19.86
C VAL A 59 16.21 -7.18 -19.07
N ASP A 60 16.91 -7.03 -17.94
CA ASP A 60 16.98 -5.77 -17.19
C ASP A 60 17.95 -4.82 -17.90
N ILE A 61 17.41 -3.87 -18.69
CA ILE A 61 18.20 -2.98 -19.55
C ILE A 61 18.65 -1.75 -18.77
N ASP A 62 17.84 -1.27 -17.84
CA ASP A 62 18.13 -0.09 -17.01
C ASP A 62 18.83 -0.42 -15.68
N LYS A 63 19.07 -1.71 -15.40
CA LYS A 63 19.74 -2.23 -14.20
C LYS A 63 19.00 -1.91 -12.91
N ASN A 64 17.68 -1.82 -12.97
CA ASN A 64 16.84 -1.53 -11.79
C ASN A 64 16.47 -2.80 -10.98
N GLY A 65 16.88 -3.98 -11.45
CA GLY A 65 16.61 -5.28 -10.83
C GLY A 65 15.30 -5.94 -11.31
N TYR A 66 14.59 -5.33 -12.25
CA TYR A 66 13.33 -5.83 -12.81
C TYR A 66 13.49 -6.08 -14.32
N PRO A 67 12.99 -7.22 -14.83
CA PRO A 67 13.13 -7.54 -16.25
C PRO A 67 12.29 -6.62 -17.15
N ASP A 68 12.91 -6.05 -18.18
CA ASP A 68 12.24 -5.30 -19.25
C ASP A 68 11.93 -6.21 -20.44
N ILE A 69 11.07 -5.75 -21.35
CA ILE A 69 10.68 -6.50 -22.55
C ILE A 69 10.58 -5.61 -23.78
N ALA A 70 11.02 -6.12 -24.94
CA ALA A 70 10.75 -5.48 -26.23
C ALA A 70 9.53 -6.13 -26.90
N VAL A 71 8.67 -5.30 -27.49
CA VAL A 71 7.43 -5.69 -28.14
C VAL A 71 7.44 -5.22 -29.59
N GLY A 72 7.18 -6.13 -30.52
CA GLY A 72 7.11 -5.84 -31.94
C GLY A 72 5.78 -5.21 -32.37
N ALA A 73 5.86 -4.39 -33.41
CA ALA A 73 4.74 -3.75 -34.10
C ALA A 73 5.06 -3.62 -35.61
N TYR A 74 5.21 -4.77 -36.27
CA TYR A 74 5.80 -4.88 -37.61
C TYR A 74 5.07 -4.09 -38.70
N LEU A 75 3.73 -4.01 -38.67
CA LEU A 75 2.94 -3.23 -39.63
C LEU A 75 3.21 -1.71 -39.57
N SER A 76 3.96 -1.26 -38.56
CA SER A 76 4.36 0.12 -38.39
C SER A 76 5.89 0.30 -38.34
N ASP A 77 6.66 -0.72 -38.74
CA ASP A 77 8.13 -0.76 -38.75
C ASP A 77 8.75 -0.36 -37.39
N ARG A 78 8.13 -0.83 -36.30
CA ARG A 78 8.48 -0.41 -34.93
C ARG A 78 8.71 -1.60 -33.99
N ALA A 79 9.60 -1.36 -33.03
CA ALA A 79 9.73 -2.14 -31.81
C ALA A 79 9.72 -1.17 -30.61
N VAL A 80 9.11 -1.59 -29.52
CA VAL A 80 8.91 -0.77 -28.31
C VAL A 80 9.56 -1.47 -27.13
N ILE A 81 10.42 -0.77 -26.39
CA ILE A 81 10.95 -1.26 -25.12
C ILE A 81 10.00 -0.81 -24.01
N LEU A 82 9.53 -1.77 -23.22
CA LEU A 82 8.74 -1.53 -22.02
C LEU A 82 9.61 -1.79 -20.80
N GLN A 83 9.92 -0.73 -20.07
CA GLN A 83 10.71 -0.80 -18.84
C GLN A 83 9.81 -1.11 -17.64
N SER A 84 10.21 -2.10 -16.86
CA SER A 84 9.52 -2.50 -15.64
C SER A 84 9.80 -1.50 -14.52
N ARG A 85 8.79 -1.19 -13.71
CA ARG A 85 8.95 -0.35 -12.53
C ARG A 85 9.11 -1.19 -11.27
N PRO A 86 9.98 -0.77 -10.32
CA PRO A 86 10.06 -1.43 -9.03
C PRO A 86 8.72 -1.48 -8.29
N VAL A 87 8.46 -2.55 -7.55
CA VAL A 87 7.23 -2.69 -6.75
C VAL A 87 7.60 -2.84 -5.30
N ILE A 88 7.18 -1.87 -4.48
CA ILE A 88 7.38 -1.95 -3.03
C ILE A 88 6.13 -2.54 -2.39
N LYS A 89 6.31 -3.65 -1.67
CA LYS A 89 5.22 -4.31 -0.94
C LYS A 89 5.36 -4.01 0.57
N PRO A 90 4.41 -3.25 1.15
CA PRO A 90 4.39 -3.03 2.59
C PRO A 90 3.89 -4.26 3.33
N HIS A 91 4.68 -4.75 4.27
CA HIS A 91 4.28 -5.66 5.33
C HIS A 91 4.00 -4.84 6.57
N LYS A 92 2.82 -5.03 7.17
CA LYS A 92 2.29 -4.09 8.14
C LYS A 92 1.52 -4.79 9.24
N SER A 93 1.63 -4.26 10.45
CA SER A 93 0.91 -4.72 11.63
C SER A 93 0.50 -3.51 12.47
N LEU A 94 -0.73 -3.54 12.99
CA LEU A 94 -1.24 -2.56 13.94
C LEU A 94 -1.50 -3.27 15.26
N VAL A 95 -0.72 -2.93 16.28
CA VAL A 95 -0.75 -3.59 17.59
C VAL A 95 -1.30 -2.61 18.61
N VAL A 96 -2.15 -3.10 19.52
CA VAL A 96 -2.70 -2.29 20.61
C VAL A 96 -2.19 -2.83 21.94
N THR A 97 -1.69 -1.93 22.78
CA THR A 97 -1.15 -2.26 24.11
C THR A 97 -1.67 -1.26 25.15
N PRO A 98 -2.29 -1.72 26.24
CA PRO A 98 -2.68 -3.11 26.51
C PRO A 98 -3.82 -3.58 25.58
N LYS A 99 -3.91 -4.89 25.32
CA LYS A 99 -4.98 -5.49 24.47
C LYS A 99 -6.34 -5.54 25.17
N ILE A 100 -6.33 -5.51 26.50
CA ILE A 100 -7.48 -5.65 27.35
C ILE A 100 -7.42 -4.50 28.35
N LEU A 101 -8.50 -3.73 28.46
CA LEU A 101 -8.66 -2.73 29.50
C LEU A 101 -9.41 -3.38 30.66
N GLN A 102 -8.76 -3.45 31.82
CA GLN A 102 -9.34 -3.93 33.07
C GLN A 102 -9.27 -2.83 34.13
N SER A 103 -10.14 -2.92 35.12
CA SER A 103 -10.25 -2.00 36.27
C SER A 103 -8.96 -1.86 37.10
N PHE A 104 -8.03 -2.82 36.99
CA PHE A 104 -6.74 -2.86 37.69
C PHE A 104 -5.52 -2.80 36.75
N LEU A 105 -5.57 -2.00 35.67
CA LEU A 105 -4.37 -1.78 34.86
C LEU A 105 -3.25 -1.16 35.69
N ASP A 106 -2.01 -1.64 35.47
CA ASP A 106 -0.78 -1.10 36.07
C ASP A 106 -0.77 0.44 36.04
N PRO A 107 -0.27 1.14 37.09
CA PRO A 107 -0.23 2.60 37.14
C PRO A 107 0.48 3.25 35.94
N ILE A 108 1.38 2.51 35.28
CA ILE A 108 2.10 2.94 34.07
C ILE A 108 1.13 3.24 32.91
N TRP A 109 -0.04 2.62 32.88
CA TRP A 109 -1.08 2.83 31.88
C TRP A 109 -2.15 3.82 32.33
N GLN A 110 -1.87 4.69 33.30
CA GLN A 110 -2.83 5.64 33.81
C GLN A 110 -2.27 7.06 33.83
N THR A 111 -3.11 8.03 33.52
CA THR A 111 -2.80 9.45 33.69
C THR A 111 -4.07 10.21 34.07
N ASN A 112 -4.00 11.00 35.14
CA ASN A 112 -5.13 11.79 35.64
C ASN A 112 -6.43 10.97 35.81
N GLY A 113 -6.31 9.68 36.16
CA GLY A 113 -7.42 8.77 36.35
C GLY A 113 -8.00 8.14 35.07
N ASP A 114 -7.51 8.52 33.89
CA ASP A 114 -7.83 7.90 32.59
C ASP A 114 -6.77 6.87 32.17
N ILE A 115 -7.12 5.99 31.24
CA ILE A 115 -6.30 4.87 30.80
C ILE A 115 -5.52 5.26 29.53
N ILE A 116 -4.23 4.96 29.50
CA ILE A 116 -3.36 5.12 28.34
C ILE A 116 -3.37 3.83 27.53
N VAL A 117 -3.58 3.98 26.22
CA VAL A 117 -3.52 2.91 25.23
C VAL A 117 -2.57 3.33 24.13
N ASN A 118 -1.58 2.50 23.85
CA ASN A 118 -0.67 2.69 22.73
C ASN A 118 -1.14 1.86 21.55
N VAL A 119 -1.34 2.52 20.42
CA VAL A 119 -1.56 1.88 19.13
C VAL A 119 -0.26 2.01 18.34
N THR A 120 0.41 0.90 18.08
CA THR A 120 1.71 0.89 17.42
C THR A 120 1.60 0.33 16.00
N LEU A 121 1.97 1.15 15.03
CA LEU A 121 2.16 0.73 13.65
C LEU A 121 3.59 0.19 13.48
N TYR A 122 3.70 -1.02 12.97
CA TYR A 122 4.94 -1.59 12.45
C TYR A 122 4.82 -1.78 10.95
N MET A 123 5.80 -1.28 10.20
CA MET A 123 5.91 -1.50 8.77
C MET A 123 7.34 -1.87 8.38
N PHE A 124 7.46 -2.85 7.51
CA PHE A 124 8.69 -3.13 6.78
C PHE A 124 8.31 -3.41 5.34
N PHE A 125 9.24 -3.21 4.41
CA PHE A 125 8.91 -3.27 3.00
C PHE A 125 9.85 -4.23 2.27
N SER A 126 9.29 -4.95 1.30
CA SER A 126 10.06 -5.71 0.33
C SER A 126 10.04 -5.00 -1.03
N GLY A 127 11.04 -5.26 -1.87
CA GLY A 127 11.13 -4.67 -3.22
C GLY A 127 12.16 -3.55 -3.38
N GLY A 128 12.95 -3.24 -2.35
CA GLY A 128 14.12 -2.36 -2.42
C GLY A 128 14.16 -1.27 -1.34
N ASN A 129 15.25 -0.49 -1.37
CA ASN A 129 15.50 0.60 -0.43
C ASN A 129 15.13 1.96 -1.03
N TYR A 130 14.09 2.60 -0.51
CA TYR A 130 13.57 3.87 -1.01
C TYR A 130 13.24 4.83 0.13
N ASP A 131 13.46 6.12 -0.12
CA ASP A 131 12.98 7.19 0.74
C ASP A 131 11.57 7.60 0.31
N LEU A 132 10.59 7.36 1.18
CA LEU A 132 9.19 7.62 0.91
C LEU A 132 8.66 8.68 1.89
N VAL A 133 7.55 9.30 1.53
CA VAL A 133 6.71 10.07 2.46
C VAL A 133 5.47 9.23 2.75
N MET A 134 5.19 9.01 4.02
CA MET A 134 3.98 8.31 4.46
C MET A 134 3.03 9.28 5.14
N ASN A 135 1.84 9.38 4.58
CA ASN A 135 0.72 10.10 5.18
C ASN A 135 -0.15 9.07 5.89
N THR A 136 -0.42 9.30 7.18
CA THR A 136 -1.27 8.44 8.00
C THR A 136 -2.46 9.24 8.53
N ASN A 137 -3.62 8.60 8.65
CA ASN A 137 -4.78 9.09 9.38
C ASN A 137 -5.27 8.01 10.35
N LEU A 138 -5.03 8.21 11.65
CA LEU A 138 -5.56 7.35 12.70
C LEU A 138 -6.92 7.87 13.14
N LYS A 139 -7.92 7.01 13.06
CA LYS A 139 -9.30 7.26 13.50
C LYS A 139 -9.60 6.40 14.72
N VAL A 140 -10.13 7.02 15.78
CA VAL A 140 -10.41 6.35 17.06
C VAL A 140 -11.90 6.24 17.35
N ASP A 141 -12.29 5.10 17.93
CA ASP A 141 -13.66 4.77 18.36
C ASP A 141 -14.71 4.94 17.26
N ILE A 142 -14.39 4.42 16.07
CA ILE A 142 -15.26 4.51 14.89
C ILE A 142 -16.58 3.77 15.14
N GLY A 143 -17.68 4.44 14.82
CA GLY A 143 -19.04 3.94 14.99
C GLY A 143 -19.71 4.38 16.29
N GLU A 144 -19.00 5.02 17.21
CA GLU A 144 -19.60 5.60 18.41
C GLU A 144 -19.89 7.12 18.24
N PRO A 145 -21.10 7.58 18.59
CA PRO A 145 -21.51 8.97 18.40
C PRO A 145 -20.66 9.93 19.24
N ALA A 146 -20.47 11.16 18.77
CA ALA A 146 -19.65 12.17 19.44
C ALA A 146 -20.08 12.45 20.89
N ARG A 147 -21.37 12.31 21.21
CA ARG A 147 -21.93 12.49 22.56
C ARG A 147 -21.50 11.40 23.56
N ARG A 148 -21.04 10.23 23.07
CA ARG A 148 -20.54 9.11 23.90
C ARG A 148 -19.04 8.94 23.71
N LYS A 149 -18.29 10.02 23.90
CA LYS A 149 -16.84 10.02 23.70
C LYS A 149 -16.15 9.22 24.81
N ARG A 150 -15.65 8.04 24.46
CA ARG A 150 -14.88 7.14 25.33
C ARG A 150 -13.38 7.33 25.19
N VAL A 151 -12.95 7.84 24.03
CA VAL A 151 -11.55 7.89 23.63
C VAL A 151 -11.22 9.26 23.06
N TYR A 152 -10.02 9.75 23.34
CA TYR A 152 -9.50 10.98 22.79
C TYR A 152 -7.98 10.89 22.59
N LEU A 153 -7.51 11.67 21.61
CA LEU A 153 -6.09 11.94 21.37
C LEU A 153 -5.66 13.20 22.17
N GLU A 154 -4.37 13.49 22.28
CA GLU A 154 -3.84 14.63 23.07
C GLU A 154 -4.59 15.96 22.85
N ASN A 155 -4.99 16.26 21.60
CA ASN A 155 -5.71 17.50 21.25
C ASN A 155 -7.25 17.38 21.36
N ASN A 156 -7.76 16.39 22.09
CA ASN A 156 -9.19 16.09 22.19
C ASN A 156 -9.86 15.80 20.82
N GLN A 157 -9.09 15.40 19.80
CA GLN A 157 -9.59 15.02 18.48
C GLN A 157 -9.96 13.53 18.42
N LYS A 158 -10.75 13.15 17.40
CA LYS A 158 -11.07 11.74 17.07
C LYS A 158 -10.22 11.18 15.92
N GLU A 159 -9.49 12.06 15.24
CA GLU A 159 -8.60 11.72 14.16
C GLU A 159 -7.24 12.35 14.42
N TYR A 160 -6.17 11.66 14.01
CA TYR A 160 -4.81 12.17 14.04
C TYR A 160 -4.15 11.92 12.70
N THR A 161 -3.82 13.01 12.00
CA THR A 161 -3.11 12.95 10.73
C THR A 161 -1.63 13.26 10.91
N SER A 162 -0.77 12.55 10.19
CA SER A 162 0.67 12.80 10.21
C SER A 162 1.28 12.49 8.85
N SER A 163 2.30 13.25 8.48
CA SER A 163 3.11 13.04 7.28
C SER A 163 4.58 12.95 7.68
N GLU A 164 5.23 11.84 7.37
CA GLU A 164 6.62 11.58 7.79
C GLU A 164 7.44 11.00 6.65
N LYS A 165 8.73 11.36 6.61
CA LYS A 165 9.70 10.70 5.74
C LYS A 165 10.10 9.37 6.36
N ILE A 166 9.98 8.29 5.60
CA ILE A 166 10.26 6.93 6.05
C ILE A 166 11.27 6.24 5.13
N LYS A 167 12.02 5.30 5.71
CA LYS A 167 12.83 4.35 4.97
C LYS A 167 12.12 3.01 4.87
N THR A 168 12.32 2.29 3.77
CA THR A 168 11.67 0.99 3.52
C THR A 168 12.23 -0.17 4.34
N SER A 169 13.35 0.00 5.04
CA SER A 169 13.95 -1.07 5.87
C SER A 169 13.06 -1.45 7.05
N PHE A 170 12.67 -0.48 7.87
CA PHE A 170 11.73 -0.64 8.99
C PHE A 170 11.20 0.73 9.43
N TYR A 171 9.93 0.78 9.78
CA TYR A 171 9.26 1.94 10.33
C TYR A 171 8.35 1.52 11.49
N GLY A 172 8.49 2.19 12.63
CA GLY A 172 7.67 1.98 13.81
C GLY A 172 7.14 3.32 14.30
N LYS A 173 5.83 3.43 14.52
CA LYS A 173 5.20 4.62 15.10
C LYS A 173 4.20 4.26 16.17
N VAL A 174 4.33 4.91 17.32
CA VAL A 174 3.41 4.77 18.45
C VAL A 174 2.46 5.95 18.46
N TYR A 175 1.17 5.67 18.52
CA TYR A 175 0.12 6.65 18.75
C TYR A 175 -0.40 6.44 20.17
N GLN A 176 -0.19 7.43 21.04
CA GLN A 176 -0.68 7.40 22.40
C GLN A 176 -2.13 7.91 22.42
N ILE A 177 -3.00 7.13 23.06
CA ILE A 177 -4.45 7.35 23.06
C ILE A 177 -4.93 7.30 24.51
N TYR A 178 -5.87 8.17 24.84
CA TYR A 178 -6.46 8.23 26.18
C TYR A 178 -7.89 7.71 26.14
N VAL A 179 -8.18 6.79 27.03
CA VAL A 179 -9.48 6.16 27.21
C VAL A 179 -10.02 6.59 28.55
N LYS A 180 -11.23 7.15 28.56
CA LYS A 180 -11.88 7.56 29.80
C LYS A 180 -12.09 6.36 30.70
N ASN A 181 -11.80 6.49 31.98
CA ASN A 181 -11.97 5.36 32.91
C ASN A 181 -13.45 5.02 33.18
N LYS A 182 -14.32 6.04 33.21
CA LYS A 182 -15.78 5.85 33.37
C LYS A 182 -16.47 5.68 32.01
N ILE A 183 -16.55 4.43 31.54
CA ILE A 183 -17.21 4.09 30.27
C ILE A 183 -18.51 3.32 30.52
N ASN A 184 -19.62 3.81 29.99
CA ASN A 184 -20.93 3.16 30.11
C ASN A 184 -21.20 2.14 28.98
N SER A 185 -20.15 1.58 28.36
CA SER A 185 -20.26 0.70 27.19
C SER A 185 -19.10 -0.28 27.12
N LEU A 186 -19.42 -1.57 27.07
CA LEU A 186 -18.47 -2.68 26.96
C LEU A 186 -18.08 -3.02 25.52
N LYS A 187 -18.58 -2.25 24.53
CA LYS A 187 -18.21 -2.49 23.13
C LYS A 187 -16.70 -2.30 22.95
N PRO A 188 -16.01 -3.17 22.19
CA PRO A 188 -14.60 -2.94 21.87
C PRO A 188 -14.39 -1.56 21.25
N ILE A 189 -13.32 -0.88 21.66
CA ILE A 189 -12.89 0.37 21.02
C ILE A 189 -12.17 -0.02 19.73
N LYS A 190 -12.58 0.59 18.62
CA LYS A 190 -12.05 0.31 17.29
C LYS A 190 -11.09 1.41 16.85
N PHE A 191 -9.95 1.01 16.33
CA PHE A 191 -8.93 1.87 15.73
C PHE A 191 -8.80 1.52 14.25
N VAL A 192 -8.79 2.54 13.40
CA VAL A 192 -8.52 2.38 11.97
C VAL A 192 -7.40 3.33 11.59
N LEU A 193 -6.37 2.80 10.96
CA LEU A 193 -5.23 3.55 10.47
C LEU A 193 -5.18 3.46 8.96
N ASP A 194 -5.52 4.56 8.30
CA ASP A 194 -5.36 4.73 6.87
C ASP A 194 -3.93 5.21 6.57
N TYR A 195 -3.28 4.64 5.55
CA TYR A 195 -1.95 5.06 5.14
C TYR A 195 -1.86 5.26 3.62
N HIS A 196 -1.14 6.29 3.22
CA HIS A 196 -0.86 6.65 1.84
C HIS A 196 0.64 6.89 1.67
N LEU A 197 1.26 6.20 0.72
CA LEU A 197 2.68 6.32 0.43
C LEU A 197 2.89 7.23 -0.79
N GLN A 198 3.89 8.09 -0.71
CA GLN A 198 4.29 9.01 -1.79
C GLN A 198 5.80 8.95 -1.98
N ASN A 199 6.26 9.17 -3.20
CA ASN A 199 7.69 9.28 -3.48
C ASN A 199 8.20 10.66 -3.04
N ASN A 200 9.39 10.70 -2.43
CA ASN A 200 9.93 11.91 -1.79
C ASN A 200 10.66 12.87 -2.76
N GLY A 201 10.51 12.71 -4.07
CA GLY A 201 11.11 13.57 -5.09
C GLY A 201 10.91 13.02 -6.50
N TYR A 202 10.91 13.79 -7.59
CA TYR A 202 10.84 15.23 -7.83
C TYR A 202 10.07 15.39 -9.16
N GLY A 203 9.44 16.54 -9.40
CA GLY A 203 8.72 16.81 -10.66
C GLY A 203 9.63 16.63 -11.88
N THR A 204 9.51 15.49 -12.55
CA THR A 204 9.89 15.10 -13.92
C THR A 204 9.84 13.57 -13.98
N TRP A 205 9.83 13.01 -15.18
CA TRP A 205 9.67 11.58 -15.46
C TRP A 205 10.62 10.72 -14.60
N CYS A 206 10.07 9.99 -13.62
CA CYS A 206 10.85 9.19 -12.68
C CYS A 206 10.81 7.70 -13.08
N ASN A 207 11.85 7.25 -13.79
CA ASN A 207 11.95 5.87 -14.29
C ASN A 207 12.12 4.84 -13.15
N LEU A 208 12.71 5.26 -12.02
CA LEU A 208 12.97 4.40 -10.86
C LEU A 208 11.91 4.53 -9.75
N CYS A 209 10.84 5.27 -9.99
CA CYS A 209 9.82 5.48 -8.97
C CYS A 209 9.03 4.19 -8.74
N PRO A 210 9.04 3.67 -7.51
CA PRO A 210 8.36 2.43 -7.19
C PRO A 210 6.85 2.59 -7.32
N LEU A 211 6.18 1.52 -7.72
CA LEU A 211 4.74 1.38 -7.56
C LEU A 211 4.43 1.15 -6.09
N LEU A 212 3.62 2.05 -5.53
CA LEU A 212 3.25 2.08 -4.12
C LEU A 212 1.81 1.57 -3.94
N LYS A 213 1.58 0.83 -2.85
CA LYS A 213 0.26 0.32 -2.49
C LYS A 213 -0.25 0.92 -1.18
N ASN A 214 -1.25 1.77 -1.30
CA ASN A 214 -2.00 2.35 -0.18
C ASN A 214 -2.87 1.29 0.50
N GLY A 215 -3.35 1.59 1.71
CA GLY A 215 -4.24 0.68 2.42
C GLY A 215 -4.75 1.21 3.76
N SER A 216 -5.44 0.33 4.46
CA SER A 216 -6.00 0.59 5.79
C SER A 216 -5.73 -0.61 6.69
N LEU A 217 -5.59 -0.35 7.99
CA LEU A 217 -5.38 -1.33 9.05
C LEU A 217 -6.41 -1.11 10.15
N ASN A 218 -6.93 -2.20 10.69
CA ASN A 218 -7.90 -2.14 11.79
C ASN A 218 -7.34 -2.87 13.00
N ALA A 219 -7.56 -2.31 14.18
CA ALA A 219 -7.29 -2.98 15.44
C ALA A 219 -8.37 -2.63 16.47
N THR A 220 -8.48 -3.45 17.51
CA THR A 220 -9.48 -3.22 18.57
C THR A 220 -8.88 -3.48 19.93
N VAL A 221 -9.37 -2.77 20.94
CA VAL A 221 -9.12 -3.09 22.35
C VAL A 221 -10.42 -3.46 23.03
N SER A 222 -10.39 -4.57 23.77
CA SER A 222 -11.54 -5.07 24.50
C SER A 222 -11.60 -4.47 25.90
N ILE A 223 -12.82 -4.24 26.40
CA ILE A 223 -13.07 -3.65 27.72
C ILE A 223 -13.69 -4.74 28.59
N PHE A 224 -13.08 -4.98 29.75
CA PHE A 224 -13.59 -5.89 30.78
C PHE A 224 -13.68 -5.11 32.09
N LEU A 225 -14.78 -5.30 32.82
CA LEU A 225 -14.99 -4.69 34.13
C LEU A 225 -14.33 -5.56 35.21
#